data_AF-A0A954NWM2-F1
#
_entry.id   AF-A0A954NWM2-F1
#
_cell.length_a   1.000
_cell.length_b   1.000
_cell.length_c   1.000
_cell.angle_alpha   90.00
_cell.angle_beta   90.00
_cell.angle_gamma   90.00
#
_symmetry.space_group_name_H-M   'P 1'
#
loop_
_entity.id
_entity.type
_entity.pdbx_description
1 polymer ?
#
loop_
_entity_poly.entity_id
_entity_poly.type
_entity_poly.pdbx_seq_one_letter_code
_entity_poly.pdbx_strand_id
1 'polypeptide(L)'
;KAIQRPAIVNGLVYVKPKVMDLATGEIQSLEMPAGKCGTYAATRNSLIFRTGEISMWNTLSGSLTSWDRMRPGCWLSTIPASGMLLSPEGGGGCSCGSWMEMSVGFMPDTDR
;
A
#
# COMPACT_ATOMS: atom_id res chain seq x y z
N LYS A 1 -14.86 -1.02 12.63
CA LYS A 1 -13.97 -1.09 11.44
C LYS A 1 -12.99 0.06 11.55
N ALA A 2 -11.68 -0.19 11.56
CA ALA A 2 -10.71 0.90 11.53
C ALA A 2 -10.75 1.56 10.15
N ILE A 3 -11.14 2.84 10.10
CA ILE A 3 -11.03 3.66 8.89
C ILE A 3 -9.53 3.92 8.70
N GLN A 4 -8.97 3.41 7.60
CA GLN A 4 -7.60 3.73 7.21
C GLN A 4 -7.53 5.22 6.86
N ARG A 5 -6.43 5.89 7.22
CA ARG A 5 -6.24 7.30 6.89
C ARG A 5 -6.28 7.47 5.37
N PRO A 6 -7.03 8.44 4.83
CA PRO A 6 -7.03 8.74 3.40
C PRO A 6 -5.63 9.10 2.90
N ALA A 7 -5.41 8.91 1.60
CA ALA A 7 -4.25 9.47 0.89
C ALA A 7 -4.74 10.38 -0.22
N ILE A 8 -4.00 11.46 -0.49
CA ILE A 8 -4.33 12.42 -1.54
C ILE A 8 -3.18 12.44 -2.54
N VAL A 9 -3.47 12.13 -3.80
CA VAL A 9 -2.48 12.12 -4.89
C VAL A 9 -3.16 12.56 -6.19
N ASN A 10 -2.51 13.47 -6.93
CA ASN A 10 -2.97 13.95 -8.25
C ASN A 10 -4.43 14.42 -8.27
N GLY A 11 -4.89 15.12 -7.22
CA GLY A 11 -6.27 15.61 -7.13
C GLY A 11 -7.30 14.53 -6.79
N LEU A 12 -6.88 13.32 -6.41
CA LEU A 12 -7.76 12.23 -5.99
C LEU A 12 -7.57 11.92 -4.50
N VAL A 13 -8.67 11.65 -3.82
CA VAL A 13 -8.71 11.14 -2.44
C VAL A 13 -8.97 9.64 -2.47
N TYR A 14 -8.02 8.87 -1.96
CA TYR A 14 -8.10 7.43 -1.84
C TYR A 14 -8.63 7.09 -0.44
N VAL A 15 -9.83 6.50 -0.38
CA VAL A 15 -10.49 6.04 0.85
C VAL A 15 -11.07 4.66 0.60
N LYS A 16 -10.30 3.63 0.95
CA LYS A 16 -10.62 2.23 0.63
C LYS A 16 -12.10 1.86 0.92
N PRO A 17 -12.81 1.25 -0.05
CA PRO A 17 -12.35 0.86 -1.40
C PRO A 17 -12.47 1.96 -2.47
N LYS A 18 -13.02 3.12 -2.13
CA LYS A 18 -13.40 4.15 -3.09
C LYS A 18 -12.29 5.16 -3.36
N VAL A 19 -12.34 5.74 -4.54
CA VAL A 19 -11.53 6.88 -4.94
C VAL A 19 -12.49 8.02 -5.27
N MET A 20 -12.15 9.24 -4.85
CA MET A 20 -12.99 10.42 -5.02
C MET A 20 -12.17 11.55 -5.64
N ASP A 21 -12.81 12.41 -6.42
CA ASP A 21 -12.21 13.69 -6.82
C ASP A 21 -12.06 14.60 -5.60
N LEU A 22 -10.91 15.25 -5.46
CA LEU A 22 -10.60 16.10 -4.30
C LEU A 22 -11.43 17.39 -4.28
N ALA A 23 -11.72 17.96 -5.45
CA ALA A 23 -12.39 19.25 -5.57
C ALA A 23 -13.91 19.09 -5.49
N THR A 24 -14.47 18.05 -6.13
CA THR A 24 -15.92 17.86 -6.24
C THR A 24 -16.46 16.84 -5.25
N GLY A 25 -15.63 15.94 -4.73
CA GLY A 25 -16.07 14.81 -3.92
C GLY A 25 -16.77 13.69 -4.71
N GLU A 26 -16.78 13.77 -6.05
CA GLU A 26 -17.41 12.74 -6.87
C GLU A 26 -16.64 11.42 -6.81
N ILE A 27 -17.36 10.32 -6.58
CA ILE A 27 -16.79 8.97 -6.56
C ILE A 27 -16.38 8.59 -7.98
N GLN A 28 -15.11 8.26 -8.15
CA GLN A 28 -14.54 7.81 -9.41
C GLN A 28 -14.92 6.34 -9.69
N SER A 29 -14.88 5.94 -10.96
CA SER A 29 -15.04 4.53 -11.36
C SER A 29 -13.86 3.65 -10.91
N LEU A 30 -12.72 4.27 -10.61
CA LEU A 30 -11.54 3.60 -10.08
C LEU A 30 -11.80 3.10 -8.65
N GLU A 31 -11.51 1.82 -8.41
CA GLU A 31 -11.58 1.21 -7.08
C GLU A 31 -10.22 0.72 -6.61
N MET A 32 -9.94 0.92 -5.32
CA MET A 32 -8.75 0.37 -4.69
C MET A 32 -8.88 -1.14 -4.56
N PRO A 33 -7.81 -1.92 -4.81
CA PRO A 33 -7.82 -3.35 -4.56
C PRO A 33 -8.23 -3.70 -3.13
N ALA A 34 -8.95 -4.80 -3.00
CA ALA A 34 -9.34 -5.34 -1.70
C ALA A 34 -8.10 -5.64 -0.84
N GLY A 35 -8.27 -5.58 0.47
CA GLY A 35 -7.16 -5.94 1.36
C GLY A 35 -7.52 -5.91 2.82
N LYS A 36 -6.50 -6.01 3.65
CA LYS A 36 -6.63 -6.14 5.10
C LYS A 36 -6.36 -4.81 5.81
N CYS A 37 -6.35 -4.87 7.15
CA CYS A 37 -5.94 -3.77 8.02
C CYS A 37 -4.50 -3.30 7.73
N GLY A 38 -4.20 -2.07 8.13
CA GLY A 38 -2.91 -1.42 7.88
C GLY A 38 -3.08 -0.20 6.99
N THR A 39 -2.50 0.94 7.35
CA THR A 39 -2.57 2.15 6.50
C THR A 39 -1.75 1.97 5.22
N TYR A 40 -2.04 2.78 4.19
CA TYR A 40 -1.23 2.83 2.96
C TYR A 40 -0.22 3.97 3.02
N ALA A 41 0.91 3.78 2.35
CA ALA A 41 1.74 4.86 1.84
C ALA A 41 1.33 5.16 0.39
N ALA A 42 1.45 6.41 -0.03
CA ALA A 42 1.19 6.81 -1.41
C ALA A 42 2.43 7.45 -2.01
N THR A 43 2.70 7.12 -3.27
CA THR A 43 3.65 7.82 -4.15
C THR A 43 2.85 8.57 -5.20
N ARG A 44 3.54 9.22 -6.15
CA ARG A 44 2.86 9.88 -7.28
C ARG A 44 1.99 8.93 -8.11
N ASN A 45 2.43 7.68 -8.27
CA ASN A 45 1.84 6.73 -9.23
C ASN A 45 1.34 5.44 -8.58
N SER A 46 1.57 5.23 -7.27
CA SER A 46 1.23 3.98 -6.61
C SER A 46 0.77 4.15 -5.18
N LEU A 47 -0.07 3.23 -4.71
CA LEU A 47 -0.34 3.03 -3.28
C LEU A 47 0.29 1.72 -2.82
N ILE A 48 0.95 1.74 -1.66
CA ILE A 48 1.54 0.58 -1.02
C ILE A 48 0.74 0.24 0.23
N PHE A 49 0.18 -0.96 0.29
CA PHE A 49 -0.68 -1.41 1.38
C PHE A 49 -0.76 -2.92 1.49
N ARG A 50 -1.49 -3.38 2.51
CA ARG A 50 -1.74 -4.78 2.77
C ARG A 50 -2.97 -5.30 2.04
N THR A 51 -2.79 -6.14 1.02
CA THR A 51 -3.88 -6.97 0.44
C THR A 51 -4.09 -8.25 1.25
N GLY A 52 -2.99 -8.76 1.78
CA GLY A 52 -2.79 -9.91 2.68
C GLY A 52 -1.33 -9.92 3.12
N GLU A 53 -0.48 -9.49 2.19
CA GLU A 53 0.96 -9.27 2.27
C GLU A 53 1.25 -7.84 1.79
N ILE A 54 2.51 -7.42 1.74
CA ILE A 54 2.87 -6.11 1.16
C ILE A 54 2.53 -6.14 -0.34
N SER A 55 1.76 -5.15 -0.77
CA SER A 55 1.44 -4.95 -2.18
C SER A 55 1.62 -3.50 -2.59
N MET A 56 2.07 -3.29 -3.82
CA MET A 56 2.13 -2.01 -4.50
C MET A 56 1.16 -2.03 -5.69
N TRP A 57 0.20 -1.12 -5.66
CA TRP A 57 -0.77 -0.94 -6.73
C TRP A 57 -0.44 0.34 -7.50
N ASN A 58 -0.17 0.22 -8.80
CA ASN A 58 0.02 1.35 -9.69
C ASN A 58 -1.34 1.90 -10.13
N THR A 59 -1.61 3.16 -9.85
CA THR A 59 -2.91 3.80 -10.10
C THR A 59 -3.13 4.17 -11.56
N LEU A 60 -2.06 4.24 -12.38
CA LEU A 60 -2.13 4.56 -13.80
C LEU A 60 -2.38 3.31 -14.65
N SER A 61 -1.63 2.24 -14.39
CA SER A 61 -1.75 0.98 -15.13
C SER A 61 -2.78 0.01 -14.54
N GLY A 62 -3.18 0.22 -13.28
CA GLY A 62 -4.00 -0.72 -12.52
C GLY A 62 -3.26 -1.97 -12.03
N SER A 63 -1.96 -2.10 -12.32
CA SER A 63 -1.19 -3.31 -11.97
C SER A 63 -0.95 -3.43 -10.48
N LEU A 64 -1.12 -4.64 -9.94
CA LEU A 64 -0.85 -4.98 -8.55
C LEU A 64 0.38 -5.90 -8.48
N THR A 65 1.42 -5.44 -7.80
CA THR A 65 2.61 -6.24 -7.46
C THR A 65 2.55 -6.58 -5.98
N SER A 66 2.76 -7.84 -5.62
CA SER A 66 2.78 -8.30 -4.23
C SER A 66 4.07 -9.06 -3.96
N TRP A 67 4.49 -9.07 -2.70
CA TRP A 67 5.63 -9.85 -2.27
C TRP A 67 5.28 -10.77 -1.10
N ASP A 68 5.48 -12.07 -1.35
CA ASP A 68 4.95 -13.13 -0.51
C ASP A 68 5.56 -13.18 0.88
N ARG A 69 4.74 -13.59 1.85
CA ARG A 69 5.08 -13.79 3.27
C ARG A 69 5.68 -12.57 3.96
N MET A 70 5.57 -11.39 3.37
CA MET A 70 5.95 -10.14 4.01
C MET A 70 4.74 -9.39 4.49
N ARG A 71 4.81 -8.95 5.75
CA ARG A 71 3.71 -8.30 6.42
C ARG A 71 4.10 -6.89 6.84
N PRO A 72 3.38 -5.86 6.35
CA PRO A 72 3.53 -4.53 6.91
C PRO A 72 2.87 -4.47 8.29
N GLY A 73 3.38 -3.60 9.15
CA GLY A 73 2.77 -3.30 10.44
C GLY A 73 1.34 -2.75 10.30
N CYS A 74 0.60 -2.74 11.41
CA CYS A 74 -0.76 -2.19 11.46
C CYS A 74 -0.81 -0.66 11.26
N TRP A 75 0.33 0.02 11.37
CA TRP A 75 0.54 1.44 11.13
C TRP A 75 1.36 1.70 9.85
N LEU A 76 1.65 2.96 9.54
CA LEU A 76 2.42 3.36 8.36
C LEU A 76 3.85 2.84 8.55
N SER A 77 4.17 1.74 7.89
CA SER A 77 5.40 0.97 8.12
C SER A 77 6.18 0.78 6.84
N THR A 78 5.51 0.47 5.73
CA THR A 78 6.16 0.41 4.43
C THR A 78 6.27 1.80 3.81
N ILE A 79 7.49 2.32 3.72
CA ILE A 79 7.79 3.72 3.36
C ILE A 79 8.51 3.76 2.00
N PRO A 80 7.90 4.35 0.96
CA PRO A 80 8.61 4.67 -0.27
C PRO A 80 9.49 5.92 -0.07
N ALA A 81 10.78 5.82 -0.36
CA ALA A 81 11.73 6.92 -0.23
C ALA A 81 12.91 6.76 -1.19
N SER A 82 13.34 7.85 -1.82
CA SER A 82 14.54 7.90 -2.69
C SER A 82 14.60 6.79 -3.76
N GLY A 83 13.45 6.47 -4.37
CA GLY A 83 13.34 5.40 -5.38
C GLY A 83 13.28 3.98 -4.81
N MET A 84 13.42 3.81 -3.50
CA MET A 84 13.32 2.53 -2.82
C MET A 84 11.98 2.38 -2.10
N LEU A 85 11.69 1.14 -1.68
CA LEU A 85 10.63 0.84 -0.73
C LEU A 85 11.26 0.19 0.50
N LEU A 86 11.07 0.77 1.68
CA LEU A 86 11.60 0.23 2.93
C LEU A 86 10.44 -0.34 3.73
N SER A 87 10.54 -1.61 4.14
CA SER A 87 9.53 -2.24 4.98
C SER A 87 10.19 -2.86 6.20
N PRO A 88 10.04 -2.26 7.40
CA PRO A 88 10.43 -2.91 8.62
C PRO A 88 9.55 -4.14 8.87
N GLU A 89 10.08 -5.05 9.68
CA GLU A 89 9.34 -6.18 10.24
C GLU A 89 8.05 -5.68 10.93
N GLY A 90 6.91 -6.34 10.66
CA GLY A 90 5.59 -5.97 11.18
C GLY A 90 4.63 -7.15 11.40
N GLY A 91 5.14 -8.37 11.31
CA GLY A 91 4.52 -9.63 11.70
C GLY A 91 4.75 -10.03 13.15
N GLY A 92 5.79 -9.52 13.82
CA GLY A 92 6.06 -9.73 15.23
C GLY A 92 4.82 -9.51 16.11
N GLY A 93 4.32 -10.58 16.70
CA GLY A 93 3.11 -10.59 17.53
C GLY A 93 1.80 -10.95 16.81
N CYS A 94 1.85 -11.32 15.52
CA CYS A 94 0.69 -11.83 14.80
C CYS A 94 0.54 -13.34 14.98
N SER A 95 -0.66 -13.77 15.39
CA SER A 95 -0.98 -15.20 15.55
C SER A 95 -1.24 -15.93 14.23
N CYS A 96 -1.34 -15.21 13.11
CA CYS A 96 -1.72 -15.76 11.81
C CYS A 96 -0.53 -15.87 10.86
N GLY A 97 0.17 -17.01 10.84
CA GLY A 97 0.99 -17.45 9.69
C GLY A 97 2.51 -17.43 9.86
N SER A 98 3.20 -18.07 8.91
CA SER A 98 4.67 -18.10 8.79
C SER A 98 5.15 -16.89 7.98
N TRP A 99 5.18 -15.72 8.61
CA TRP A 99 5.76 -14.50 8.02
C TRP A 99 7.28 -14.60 8.00
N MET A 100 7.90 -13.91 7.05
CA MET A 100 9.33 -13.64 7.13
C MET A 100 9.54 -12.51 8.14
N GLU A 101 10.05 -12.86 9.32
CA GLU A 101 10.33 -11.94 10.43
C GLU A 101 11.63 -11.17 10.15
N MET A 102 11.62 -10.35 9.10
CA MET A 102 12.76 -9.52 8.70
C MET A 102 12.32 -8.15 8.19
N SER A 103 13.24 -7.19 8.28
CA SER A 103 13.10 -5.90 7.60
C SER A 103 13.73 -5.99 6.21
N VAL A 104 13.08 -5.42 5.20
CA VAL A 104 13.51 -5.49 3.80
C VAL A 104 13.58 -4.10 3.16
N GLY A 105 14.50 -3.96 2.21
CA GLY A 105 14.57 -2.82 1.30
C GLY A 105 14.42 -3.31 -0.14
N PHE A 106 13.45 -2.79 -0.87
CA PHE A 106 13.29 -3.03 -2.30
C PHE A 106 14.00 -1.92 -3.06
N MET A 107 14.91 -2.31 -3.95
CA MET A 107 15.56 -1.40 -4.88
C MET A 107 14.85 -1.43 -6.24
N PRO A 108 14.93 -0.35 -7.04
CA PRO A 108 14.52 -0.38 -8.44
C PRO A 108 15.22 -1.51 -9.19
N ASP A 109 14.46 -2.18 -10.05
CA ASP A 109 15.03 -3.04 -11.09
C ASP A 109 15.54 -2.13 -12.22
N THR A 110 16.86 -2.09 -12.43
CA THR A 110 17.50 -1.26 -13.45
C THR A 110 17.54 -1.92 -14.82
N ASP A 111 17.14 -3.19 -14.90
CA ASP A 111 17.31 -4.03 -16.10
C ASP A 111 16.01 -4.14 -16.92
N ARG A 112 15.00 -3.31 -16.64
CA ARG A 112 13.69 -3.25 -17.31
C ARG A 112 13.39 -1.91 -17.95
#